data_AF-A0A4U2E3T0-F1
#
_entry.id   AF-A0A4U2E3T0-F1
#
_cell.length_a   1.000
_cell.length_b   1.000
_cell.length_c   1.000
_cell.angle_alpha   90.00
_cell.angle_beta   90.00
_cell.angle_gamma   90.00
#
_symmetry.space_group_name_H-M   'P 1'
#
loop_
_entity.id
_entity.type
_entity.pdbx_description
1 polymer ?
#
loop_
_entity_poly.entity_id
_entity_poly.type
_entity_poly.pdbx_seq_one_letter_code
_entity_poly.pdbx_strand_id
1 'polypeptide(L)' 'VSESVQSKQLISIQYDSFGSEKQRYYAPADGYVLSVNQDPMREPGALLVRLLK' A
#
# COMPACT_ATOMS: atom_id res chain seq x y z
N VAL A 1 -8.83 12.79 -8.29
CA VAL A 1 -8.34 13.56 -7.13
C VAL A 1 -7.28 12.70 -6.47
N SER A 2 -6.05 13.19 -6.34
CA SER A 2 -4.98 12.47 -5.65
C SER A 2 -5.27 12.42 -4.15
N GLU A 3 -5.30 11.23 -3.58
CA GLU A 3 -5.56 11.02 -2.15
C GLU A 3 -4.33 11.39 -1.32
N SER A 4 -4.50 12.14 -0.23
CA SER A 4 -3.44 12.46 0.72
C SER A 4 -3.31 11.38 1.79
N VAL A 5 -2.08 11.10 2.22
CA VAL A 5 -1.78 10.17 3.31
C VAL A 5 -0.91 10.82 4.38
N GLN A 6 -1.11 10.43 5.63
CA GLN A 6 -0.26 10.82 6.77
C GLN A 6 0.77 9.74 7.08
N SER A 7 1.90 10.12 7.67
CA SER A 7 2.88 9.17 8.21
C SER A 7 2.20 8.18 9.16
N LYS A 8 2.56 6.90 9.02
CA LYS A 8 1.97 5.76 9.74
C LYS A 8 0.50 5.47 9.41
N GLN A 9 -0.11 6.14 8.42
CA GLN A 9 -1.44 5.76 7.92
C GLN A 9 -1.38 4.37 7.27
N LEU A 10 -2.38 3.54 7.53
CA LEU A 10 -2.51 2.23 6.89
C LEU A 10 -2.78 2.40 5.39
N ILE A 11 -1.95 1.78 4.56
CA ILE A 11 -2.01 1.88 3.09
C ILE A 11 -2.54 0.59 2.47
N SER A 12 -2.05 -0.56 2.94
CA SER A 12 -2.41 -1.84 2.35
C SER A 12 -2.31 -2.96 3.37
N ILE A 13 -3.17 -3.96 3.21
CA ILE A 13 -3.11 -5.21 3.94
C ILE A 13 -2.85 -6.32 2.92
N GLN A 14 -1.85 -7.15 3.18
CA GLN A 14 -1.62 -8.37 2.44
C GLN A 14 -2.35 -9.52 3.11
N TYR A 15 -3.08 -10.26 2.29
CA TYR A 15 -3.72 -11.50 2.67
C TYR A 15 -3.01 -12.68 2.00
N ASP A 16 -3.05 -13.84 2.64
CA ASP A 16 -2.69 -15.10 1.98
C ASP A 16 -3.82 -15.62 1.08
N SER A 17 -3.59 -16.76 0.42
CA SER A 17 -4.57 -17.40 -0.47
C SER A 17 -5.84 -17.88 0.24
N PHE A 18 -5.82 -17.98 1.57
CA PHE A 18 -6.97 -18.38 2.39
C PHE A 18 -7.70 -17.16 2.99
N GLY A 19 -7.27 -15.94 2.64
CA GLY A 19 -7.85 -14.69 3.14
C GLY A 19 -7.38 -14.32 4.55
N SER A 20 -6.37 -15.00 5.10
CA SER A 20 -5.80 -14.62 6.39
C SER A 20 -4.87 -13.44 6.23
N GLU A 21 -4.96 -12.49 7.15
CA GLU A 21 -4.08 -11.33 7.16
C GLU A 21 -2.63 -11.76 7.43
N LYS A 22 -1.73 -11.39 6.54
CA LYS A 22 -0.29 -11.69 6.65
C LYS A 22 0.53 -10.48 7.08
N GLN A 23 0.24 -9.30 6.54
CA GLN A 23 1.05 -8.10 6.79
C GLN A 23 0.29 -6.80 6.54
N ARG A 24 0.58 -5.78 7.36
CA ARG A 24 0.12 -4.40 7.18
C ARG A 24 1.25 -3.51 6.69
N TYR A 25 0.94 -2.63 5.75
CA TYR A 25 1.86 -1.65 5.21
C TYR A 25 1.38 -0.24 5.53
N TYR A 26 2.27 0.56 6.09
CA TYR A 26 1.98 1.91 6.54
C TYR A 26 2.77 2.93 5.73
N ALA A 27 2.22 4.13 5.57
CA ALA A 27 2.89 5.23 4.92
C ALA A 27 4.16 5.62 5.70
N PRO A 28 5.33 5.72 5.06
CA PRO A 28 6.56 6.11 5.76
C PRO A 28 6.57 7.61 6.11
N ALA A 29 5.84 8.44 5.36
CA ALA A 29 5.79 9.89 5.52
C ALA A 29 4.47 10.45 4.98
N ASP A 30 4.20 11.71 5.28
CA ASP A 30 3.10 12.47 4.69
C ASP A 30 3.33 12.64 3.18
N GLY A 31 2.24 12.63 2.41
CA GLY A 31 2.31 12.85 0.96
C GLY A 31 1.00 12.59 0.24
N TYR A 32 1.09 12.43 -1.07
CA TYR A 32 -0.04 12.17 -1.97
C TYR A 32 0.18 10.88 -2.76
N VAL A 33 -0.89 10.10 -2.92
CA VAL A 33 -0.91 8.89 -3.74
C VAL A 33 -0.78 9.27 -5.21
N LEU A 34 0.32 8.86 -5.83
CA LEU A 34 0.55 9.01 -7.26
C LEU A 34 -0.02 7.82 -8.05
N SER A 35 0.20 6.61 -7.55
CA SER A 35 -0.26 5.38 -8.21
C SER A 35 -0.35 4.23 -7.21
N VAL A 36 -1.34 3.34 -7.41
CA VAL A 36 -1.53 2.11 -6.64
C VAL A 36 -1.32 0.92 -7.55
N ASN A 37 -0.60 -0.10 -7.08
CA ASN A 37 -0.52 -1.37 -7.78
C ASN A 37 -1.80 -2.19 -7.52
N GLN A 38 -2.55 -2.45 -8.60
CA GLN A 38 -3.85 -3.11 -8.55
C GLN A 38 -3.78 -4.62 -8.78
N ASP A 39 -2.60 -5.19 -9.01
CA ASP A 39 -2.46 -6.63 -9.21
C ASP A 39 -2.77 -7.39 -7.90
N PRO A 40 -3.77 -8.28 -7.90
CA PRO A 40 -4.11 -9.07 -6.71
C PRO A 40 -3.10 -10.20 -6.43
N MET A 41 -2.37 -10.69 -7.44
CA MET A 41 -1.40 -11.79 -7.35
C MET A 41 0.04 -11.31 -7.53
N ARG A 42 0.42 -10.29 -6.75
CA ARG A 42 1.75 -9.69 -6.81
C ARG A 42 2.84 -10.60 -6.26
N GLU A 43 3.99 -10.58 -6.93
CA GLU A 43 5.21 -11.22 -6.42
C GLU A 43 5.76 -10.53 -5.17
N PRO A 44 6.53 -11.25 -4.32
CA PRO A 44 7.25 -10.65 -3.20
C PRO A 44 8.12 -9.46 -3.64
N GLY A 45 8.04 -8.35 -2.90
CA GLY A 45 8.80 -7.14 -3.22
C GLY A 45 8.18 -6.25 -4.29
N ALA A 46 7.03 -6.61 -4.86
CA ALA A 46 6.29 -5.74 -5.75
C ALA A 46 5.90 -4.41 -5.08
N LEU A 47 5.96 -3.33 -5.85
CA LEU A 47 5.51 -2.01 -5.40
C LEU A 47 4.02 -2.06 -5.01
N LEU A 48 3.65 -1.51 -3.86
CA LEU A 48 2.25 -1.42 -3.42
C LEU A 48 1.62 -0.08 -3.82
N VAL A 49 2.28 1.00 -3.46
CA VAL A 49 1.86 2.38 -3.73
C VAL A 49 3.08 3.23 -4.02
N ARG A 50 2.92 4.26 -4.84
CA ARG A 50 3.91 5.34 -4.98
C ARG A 50 3.35 6.61 -4.36
N LEU A 51 4.13 7.22 -3.47
CA LEU A 51 3.80 8.47 -2.81
C LEU A 51 4.70 9.60 -3.33
N LEU A 52 4.13 10.79 -3.47
CA LEU A 52 4.86 12.05 -3.71
C LEU A 52 4.79 12.91 -2.46
N LYS A 53 5.89 13.56 -2.11
CA LYS A 53 5.94 14.56 -1.05
C LYS A 53 5.64 15.95 -1.61
#